data_AF-A0AAW2WNK8-F1
#
_entry.id   AF-A0AAW2WNK8-F1
#
_cell.length_a   1.000
_cell.length_b   1.000
_cell.length_c   1.000
_cell.angle_alpha   90.00
_cell.angle_beta   90.00
_cell.angle_gamma   90.00
#
_symmetry.space_group_name_H-M   'P 1'
#
loop_
_entity.id
_entity.type
_entity.pdbx_description
1 polymer ?
#
loop_
_entity_poly.entity_id
_entity_poly.type
_entity_poly.pdbx_seq_one_letter_code
_entity_poly.pdbx_strand_id
1 'polypeptide(L)'
;MASPKKPQPENERPPAAILHQPASPRFPCGTPTSGAQRKIAIAVDLSDESAFAVKWAVQNYLRPGDAVILLHVRPTSVLYGADWGAIDLSVDTPDEKSQQKLEDDFDNFTSSKANDLAQPLVEANIPFKIHIVKDHDMKERLCLEVERLGLSAVIMGSRGFGASRRSNKGRLGSVSDYCVHHCVCPVVVVRFPDEKDGAVANVSRGSAKAVDKDASGLHPVPEEEEPVFLDASDKNAGLG
;
A
#
# COMPACT_ATOMS: atom_id res chain seq x y z
N MET A 1 57.62 62.77 0.34
CA MET A 1 58.15 61.42 0.68
C MET A 1 57.32 60.88 1.84
N ALA A 2 56.29 60.09 1.54
CA ALA A 2 55.49 59.39 2.55
C ALA A 2 55.26 57.97 2.03
N SER A 3 55.80 56.99 2.76
CA SER A 3 55.85 55.58 2.38
C SER A 3 54.46 54.91 2.38
N PRO A 4 54.25 53.89 1.52
CA PRO A 4 52.97 53.18 1.44
C PRO A 4 52.78 52.17 2.57
N LYS A 5 51.60 52.16 3.20
CA LYS A 5 51.15 51.12 4.14
C LYS A 5 50.78 49.84 3.38
N LYS A 6 51.38 48.71 3.76
CA LYS A 6 50.95 47.36 3.34
C LYS A 6 49.57 47.03 3.95
N PRO A 7 48.63 46.42 3.19
CA PRO A 7 47.42 45.83 3.76
C PRO A 7 47.75 44.50 4.46
N GLN A 8 47.09 44.27 5.60
CA GLN A 8 47.18 43.03 6.39
C GLN A 8 46.33 41.90 5.78
N PRO A 9 46.68 40.62 6.01
CA PRO A 9 45.97 39.49 5.42
C PRO A 9 44.58 39.31 6.05
N GLU A 10 43.62 39.03 5.17
CA GLU A 10 42.24 38.69 5.48
C GLU A 10 42.16 37.34 6.23
N ASN A 11 41.37 37.34 7.30
CA ASN A 11 41.20 36.21 8.19
C ASN A 11 40.22 35.21 7.54
N GLU A 12 40.72 34.09 7.03
CA GLU A 12 39.89 32.99 6.52
C GLU A 12 38.96 32.46 7.63
N ARG A 13 37.64 32.58 7.42
CA ARG A 13 36.65 31.89 8.25
C ARG A 13 36.70 30.39 7.94
N PRO A 14 36.73 29.49 8.95
CA PRO A 14 36.61 28.07 8.69
C PRO A 14 35.19 27.73 8.19
N PRO A 15 35.02 26.67 7.38
CA PRO A 15 33.71 26.26 6.87
C PRO A 15 32.80 25.90 8.04
N ALA A 16 31.57 26.42 7.99
CA ALA A 16 30.54 26.17 8.99
C ALA A 16 30.36 24.65 9.20
N ALA A 17 30.59 24.20 10.42
CA ALA A 17 30.26 22.84 10.83
C ALA A 17 28.78 22.58 10.56
N ILE A 18 28.47 21.57 9.76
CA ILE A 18 27.10 21.09 9.56
C ILE A 18 26.69 20.41 10.88
N LEU A 19 26.09 21.19 11.76
CA LEU A 19 25.45 20.68 12.96
C LEU A 19 24.18 19.95 12.51
N HIS A 20 24.20 18.61 12.57
CA HIS A 20 23.00 17.80 12.44
C HIS A 20 22.03 18.17 13.57
N GLN A 21 21.09 19.06 13.27
CA GLN A 21 20.00 19.37 14.19
C GLN A 21 18.96 18.23 14.12
N PRO A 22 18.55 17.65 15.27
CA PRO A 22 17.40 16.76 15.28
C PRO A 22 16.15 17.53 14.86
N ALA A 23 15.35 16.93 13.99
CA ALA A 23 14.17 17.56 13.40
C ALA A 23 13.22 18.08 14.49
N SER A 24 13.15 19.41 14.63
CA SER A 24 12.18 20.07 15.50
C SER A 24 10.81 20.11 14.81
N PRO A 25 9.69 19.87 15.53
CA PRO A 25 8.34 19.91 14.97
C PRO A 25 7.89 21.29 14.45
N ARG A 26 8.72 22.34 14.63
CA ARG A 26 8.46 23.71 14.18
C ARG A 26 8.92 24.01 12.76
N PHE A 27 9.70 23.12 12.15
CA PHE A 27 10.06 23.20 10.74
C PHE A 27 9.75 21.85 10.11
N PRO A 28 8.61 21.68 9.43
CA PRO A 28 8.44 20.50 8.61
C PRO A 28 9.55 20.53 7.57
N CYS A 29 10.54 19.66 7.73
CA CYS A 29 11.44 19.30 6.64
C CYS A 29 10.52 18.91 5.49
N GLY A 30 10.51 19.72 4.44
CA GLY A 30 9.55 19.61 3.35
C GLY A 30 9.69 18.25 2.70
N THR A 31 8.85 17.30 3.09
CA THR A 31 8.73 16.06 2.35
C THR A 31 8.10 16.40 1.00
N PRO A 32 8.40 15.66 -0.08
CA PRO A 32 7.82 15.94 -1.41
C PRO A 32 6.29 15.94 -1.41
N THR A 33 5.66 15.39 -0.35
CA THR A 33 4.21 15.32 -0.14
C THR A 33 3.65 16.47 0.72
N SER A 34 4.48 17.36 1.31
CA SER A 34 4.05 18.38 2.29
C SER A 34 3.20 19.51 1.69
N GLY A 35 3.29 19.77 0.39
CA GLY A 35 2.47 20.78 -0.32
C GLY A 35 1.22 20.23 -1.01
N ALA A 36 0.92 18.94 -0.83
CA ALA A 36 -0.18 18.27 -1.52
C ALA A 36 -1.53 18.62 -0.90
N GLN A 37 -2.56 18.74 -1.73
CA GLN A 37 -3.94 18.95 -1.25
C GLN A 37 -4.51 17.68 -0.62
N ARG A 38 -4.14 16.51 -1.16
CA ARG A 38 -4.52 15.20 -0.63
C ARG A 38 -3.30 14.28 -0.59
N LYS A 39 -3.23 13.47 0.46
CA LYS A 39 -2.22 12.42 0.60
C LYS A 39 -2.89 11.07 0.43
N ILE A 40 -2.53 10.34 -0.63
CA ILE A 40 -3.15 9.07 -0.98
C ILE A 40 -2.20 7.94 -0.60
N ALA A 41 -2.67 6.99 0.21
CA ALA A 41 -1.92 5.78 0.49
C ALA A 41 -2.11 4.78 -0.66
N ILE A 42 -1.03 4.11 -1.06
CA ILE A 42 -1.12 2.87 -1.82
C ILE A 42 -0.42 1.78 -1.00
N ALA A 43 -1.21 0.82 -0.51
CA ALA A 43 -0.69 -0.30 0.25
C ALA A 43 -0.05 -1.32 -0.69
N VAL A 44 1.21 -1.65 -0.42
CA VAL A 44 1.99 -2.58 -1.25
C VAL A 44 2.59 -3.69 -0.42
N ASP A 45 2.67 -4.89 -1.00
CA ASP A 45 3.19 -6.10 -0.37
C ASP A 45 4.16 -6.87 -1.29
N LEU A 46 4.71 -6.17 -2.28
CA LEU A 46 5.68 -6.67 -3.25
C LEU A 46 5.12 -7.76 -4.19
N SER A 47 3.80 -7.94 -4.22
CA SER A 47 3.09 -8.81 -5.18
C SER A 47 2.78 -8.11 -6.51
N ASP A 48 2.49 -8.90 -7.54
CA ASP A 48 2.00 -8.38 -8.83
C ASP A 48 0.64 -7.68 -8.68
N GLU A 49 -0.21 -8.14 -7.76
CA GLU A 49 -1.48 -7.51 -7.39
C GLU A 49 -1.27 -6.08 -6.91
N SER A 50 -0.30 -5.87 -6.02
CA SER A 50 0.03 -4.54 -5.52
C SER A 50 0.68 -3.66 -6.59
N ALA A 51 1.53 -4.23 -7.45
CA ALA A 51 2.12 -3.51 -8.58
C ALA A 51 1.07 -3.02 -9.58
N PHE A 52 0.07 -3.87 -9.85
CA PHE A 52 -1.07 -3.50 -10.68
C PHE A 52 -1.92 -2.40 -10.01
N ALA A 53 -2.13 -2.46 -8.69
CA ALA A 53 -2.87 -1.42 -7.97
C ALA A 53 -2.18 -0.05 -8.08
N VAL A 54 -0.85 0.01 -8.05
CA VAL A 54 -0.10 1.27 -8.28
C VAL A 54 -0.37 1.80 -9.69
N LYS A 55 -0.23 0.95 -10.72
CA LYS A 55 -0.49 1.34 -12.13
C LYS A 55 -1.93 1.80 -12.33
N TRP A 56 -2.89 1.07 -11.76
CA TRP A 56 -4.31 1.41 -11.82
C TRP A 56 -4.60 2.75 -11.15
N ALA A 57 -3.98 3.03 -9.99
CA ALA A 57 -4.15 4.28 -9.28
C ALA A 57 -3.71 5.49 -10.11
N VAL A 58 -2.53 5.40 -10.75
CA VAL A 58 -2.00 6.42 -11.65
C VAL A 58 -2.98 6.74 -12.79
N GLN A 59 -3.58 5.69 -13.38
CA GLN A 59 -4.44 5.85 -14.55
C GLN A 59 -5.87 6.29 -14.23
N ASN A 60 -6.40 5.94 -13.06
CA ASN A 60 -7.84 6.03 -12.80
C ASN A 60 -8.22 6.89 -11.58
N TYR A 61 -7.34 7.05 -10.61
CA TYR A 61 -7.70 7.66 -9.32
C TYR A 61 -6.96 8.96 -9.03
N LEU A 62 -5.63 8.96 -9.24
CA LEU A 62 -4.75 10.07 -8.90
C LEU A 62 -5.00 11.28 -9.80
N ARG A 63 -4.90 12.48 -9.20
CA ARG A 63 -5.16 13.76 -9.86
C ARG A 63 -4.03 14.75 -9.57
N PRO A 64 -3.88 15.82 -10.39
CA PRO A 64 -2.95 16.89 -10.07
C PRO A 64 -3.19 17.46 -8.66
N GLY A 65 -2.13 17.61 -7.87
CA GLY A 65 -2.20 18.08 -6.48
C GLY A 65 -2.28 16.96 -5.43
N ASP A 66 -2.44 15.71 -5.86
CA ASP A 66 -2.26 14.54 -4.99
C ASP A 66 -0.78 14.25 -4.79
N ALA A 67 -0.43 13.74 -3.61
CA ALA A 67 0.84 13.08 -3.38
C ALA A 67 0.64 11.70 -2.77
N VAL A 68 1.51 10.77 -3.16
CA VAL A 68 1.35 9.36 -2.85
C VAL A 68 2.26 8.93 -1.71
N ILE A 69 1.75 8.09 -0.82
CA ILE A 69 2.55 7.36 0.17
C ILE A 69 2.44 5.88 -0.16
N LEU A 70 3.52 5.32 -0.69
CA LEU A 70 3.65 3.87 -0.86
C LEU A 70 3.90 3.25 0.51
N LEU A 71 2.86 2.61 1.06
CA LEU A 71 2.84 2.10 2.42
C LEU A 71 3.07 0.59 2.39
N HIS A 72 4.18 0.14 2.96
CA HIS A 72 4.49 -1.28 3.10
C HIS A 72 4.65 -1.62 4.59
N VAL A 73 3.93 -2.64 5.05
CA VAL A 73 4.15 -3.22 6.37
C VAL A 73 4.97 -4.48 6.20
N ARG A 74 6.19 -4.47 6.75
CA ARG A 74 7.08 -5.62 6.78
C ARG A 74 6.79 -6.42 8.06
N PRO A 75 6.42 -7.71 7.96
CA PRO A 75 6.32 -8.57 9.13
C PRO A 75 7.63 -8.57 9.91
N THR A 76 7.54 -8.50 11.24
CA THR A 76 8.69 -8.71 12.13
C THR A 76 8.34 -9.72 13.22
N SER A 77 9.29 -10.60 13.54
CA SER A 77 9.23 -11.50 14.70
C SER A 77 9.82 -10.86 15.97
N VAL A 78 10.44 -9.69 15.84
CA VAL A 78 11.03 -8.96 16.97
C VAL A 78 9.91 -8.29 17.77
N LEU A 79 9.58 -8.86 18.92
CA LEU A 79 8.74 -8.21 19.94
C LEU A 79 9.56 -7.10 20.60
N TYR A 80 9.33 -5.84 20.21
CA TYR A 80 9.88 -4.70 20.94
C TYR A 80 9.26 -4.68 22.36
N GLY A 81 10.05 -5.07 23.37
CA GLY A 81 9.65 -5.04 24.79
C GLY A 81 9.63 -6.38 25.53
N ALA A 82 10.09 -7.47 24.92
CA ALA A 82 10.12 -8.81 25.54
C ALA A 82 11.50 -9.22 26.11
N ASP A 83 12.33 -8.26 26.54
CA ASP A 83 13.55 -8.52 27.32
C ASP A 83 13.31 -8.59 28.85
N TRP A 84 12.05 -8.45 29.30
CA TRP A 84 11.65 -8.65 30.71
C TRP A 84 11.52 -10.13 31.12
N GLY A 85 12.47 -10.95 30.72
CA GLY A 85 12.67 -12.30 31.25
C GLY A 85 11.71 -13.35 30.70
N ALA A 86 12.16 -14.10 29.70
CA ALA A 86 11.65 -15.44 29.43
C ALA A 86 12.74 -16.31 28.81
N ILE A 87 13.25 -17.23 29.64
CA ILE A 87 13.71 -18.59 29.36
C ILE A 87 14.51 -18.87 28.09
N ASP A 88 15.74 -19.34 28.31
CA ASP A 88 16.61 -20.07 27.39
C ASP A 88 15.85 -21.26 26.78
N LEU A 89 15.20 -21.03 25.66
CA LEU A 89 14.85 -22.08 24.71
C LEU A 89 16.02 -22.16 23.75
N SER A 90 16.84 -23.18 23.95
CA SER A 90 17.91 -23.64 23.08
C SER A 90 17.40 -23.86 21.65
N VAL A 91 17.30 -22.77 20.90
CA VAL A 91 17.20 -22.74 19.45
C VAL A 91 18.52 -22.14 19.05
N ASP A 92 19.34 -22.90 18.31
CA ASP A 92 20.64 -22.47 17.76
C ASP A 92 20.53 -21.01 17.33
N THR A 93 21.01 -20.10 18.18
CA THR A 93 21.04 -18.68 17.88
C THR A 93 22.01 -18.57 16.72
N PRO A 94 21.55 -18.27 15.49
CA PRO A 94 22.47 -17.81 14.46
C PRO A 94 23.21 -16.63 15.07
N ASP A 95 24.53 -16.59 14.96
CA ASP A 95 25.36 -15.48 15.45
C ASP A 95 24.62 -14.15 15.26
N GLU A 96 24.57 -13.26 16.26
CA GLU A 96 23.83 -11.97 16.16
C GLU A 96 24.19 -11.21 14.87
N LYS A 97 25.44 -11.35 14.41
CA LYS A 97 25.95 -10.81 13.14
C LYS A 97 25.30 -11.42 11.90
N SER A 98 24.99 -12.72 11.93
CA SER A 98 24.30 -13.42 10.84
C SER A 98 22.82 -13.05 10.76
N GLN A 99 22.14 -12.87 11.91
CA GLN A 99 20.77 -12.36 11.94
C GLN A 99 20.71 -10.92 11.43
N GLN A 100 21.60 -10.04 11.91
CA GLN A 100 21.66 -8.65 11.47
C GLN A 100 21.91 -8.54 9.96
N LYS A 101 22.82 -9.35 9.41
CA LYS A 101 23.07 -9.37 7.96
C LYS A 101 21.86 -9.83 7.16
N LEU A 102 21.12 -10.84 7.62
CA LEU A 102 19.89 -11.28 6.96
C LEU A 102 18.81 -10.19 7.01
N GLU A 103 18.70 -9.47 8.12
CA GLU A 103 17.76 -8.34 8.25
C GLU A 103 18.10 -7.18 7.31
N ASP A 104 19.39 -6.85 7.20
CA ASP A 104 19.89 -5.81 6.29
C ASP A 104 19.65 -6.20 4.83
N ASP A 105 19.93 -7.45 4.45
CA ASP A 105 19.65 -7.97 3.11
C ASP A 105 18.16 -7.90 2.77
N PHE A 106 17.28 -8.19 3.76
CA PHE A 106 15.84 -8.09 3.59
C PHE A 106 15.36 -6.64 3.47
N ASP A 107 15.92 -5.72 4.25
CA ASP A 107 15.64 -4.28 4.15
C ASP A 107 16.07 -3.71 2.79
N ASN A 108 17.24 -4.13 2.31
CA ASN A 108 17.76 -3.76 0.99
C ASN A 108 16.87 -4.29 -0.13
N PHE A 109 16.45 -5.56 -0.04
CA PHE A 109 15.53 -6.17 -1.00
C PHE A 109 14.18 -5.45 -1.03
N THR A 110 13.60 -5.21 0.15
CA THR A 110 12.31 -4.51 0.30
C THR A 110 12.39 -3.11 -0.29
N SER A 111 13.45 -2.37 0.02
CA SER A 111 13.67 -1.02 -0.48
C SER A 111 13.83 -1.00 -2.00
N SER A 112 14.62 -1.92 -2.57
CA SER A 112 14.80 -2.04 -4.02
C SER A 112 13.47 -2.34 -4.71
N LYS A 113 12.70 -3.32 -4.22
CA LYS A 113 11.40 -3.66 -4.80
C LYS A 113 10.37 -2.54 -4.65
N ALA A 114 10.34 -1.84 -3.53
CA ALA A 114 9.46 -0.69 -3.35
C ALA A 114 9.78 0.44 -4.35
N ASN A 115 11.06 0.63 -4.71
CA ASN A 115 11.46 1.57 -5.76
C ASN A 115 11.02 1.11 -7.16
N ASP A 116 11.08 -0.19 -7.45
CA ASP A 116 10.55 -0.74 -8.71
C ASP A 116 9.04 -0.50 -8.83
N LEU A 117 8.30 -0.70 -7.74
CA LEU A 117 6.86 -0.44 -7.69
C LEU A 117 6.52 1.05 -7.88
N ALA A 118 7.45 1.95 -7.59
CA ALA A 118 7.25 3.38 -7.74
C ALA A 118 7.47 3.90 -9.18
N GLN A 119 8.00 3.09 -10.10
CA GLN A 119 8.26 3.51 -11.48
C GLN A 119 7.04 4.16 -12.17
N PRO A 120 5.80 3.64 -12.06
CA PRO A 120 4.63 4.28 -12.67
C PRO A 120 4.34 5.68 -12.10
N LEU A 121 4.71 5.95 -10.85
CA LEU A 121 4.56 7.27 -10.23
C LEU A 121 5.63 8.25 -10.74
N VAL A 122 6.87 7.75 -10.91
CA VAL A 122 7.98 8.53 -11.50
C VAL A 122 7.64 8.93 -12.94
N GLU A 123 7.19 7.98 -13.76
CA GLU A 123 6.80 8.21 -15.15
C GLU A 123 5.65 9.23 -15.28
N ALA A 124 4.71 9.20 -14.34
CA ALA A 124 3.59 10.15 -14.29
C ALA A 124 3.94 11.48 -13.59
N ASN A 125 5.19 11.66 -13.12
CA ASN A 125 5.64 12.83 -12.37
C ASN A 125 4.77 13.16 -11.14
N ILE A 126 4.32 12.12 -10.42
CA ILE A 126 3.50 12.25 -9.22
C ILE A 126 4.43 12.27 -7.99
N PRO A 127 4.37 13.28 -7.11
CA PRO A 127 5.17 13.30 -5.89
C PRO A 127 4.82 12.11 -5.00
N PHE A 128 5.82 11.33 -4.59
CA PHE A 128 5.61 10.19 -3.71
C PHE A 128 6.68 10.05 -2.63
N LYS A 129 6.33 9.32 -1.58
CA LYS A 129 7.24 8.85 -0.53
C LYS A 129 7.02 7.36 -0.29
N ILE A 130 8.09 6.60 -0.14
CA ILE A 130 8.03 5.21 0.33
C ILE A 130 8.06 5.23 1.87
N HIS A 131 7.10 4.58 2.50
CA HIS A 131 6.98 4.46 3.95
C HIS A 131 6.89 2.99 4.33
N ILE A 132 8.01 2.45 4.79
CA ILE A 132 8.13 1.06 5.25
C ILE A 132 8.06 1.07 6.77
N VAL A 133 7.15 0.27 7.33
CA VAL A 133 7.00 0.07 8.78
C VAL A 133 7.15 -1.41 9.11
N LYS A 134 7.73 -1.71 10.27
CA LYS A 134 7.90 -3.09 10.76
C LYS A 134 6.87 -3.34 11.84
N ASP A 135 6.07 -4.40 11.71
CA ASP A 135 5.04 -4.75 12.70
C ASP A 135 4.69 -6.24 12.62
N HIS A 136 4.06 -6.76 13.68
CA HIS A 136 3.58 -8.13 13.71
C HIS A 136 2.16 -8.24 13.12
N ASP A 137 1.29 -7.26 13.41
CA ASP A 137 -0.06 -7.20 12.83
C ASP A 137 -0.09 -6.22 11.66
N MET A 138 0.02 -6.76 10.44
CA MET A 138 0.04 -5.96 9.21
C MET A 138 -1.24 -5.15 8.98
N LYS A 139 -2.41 -5.74 9.28
CA LYS A 139 -3.72 -5.14 8.94
C LYS A 139 -4.06 -4.01 9.92
N GLU A 140 -3.76 -4.20 11.19
CA GLU A 140 -3.92 -3.17 12.22
C GLU A 140 -2.90 -2.06 12.00
N ARG A 141 -1.62 -2.41 11.77
CA ARG A 141 -0.58 -1.41 11.53
C ARG A 141 -0.89 -0.54 10.31
N LEU A 142 -1.44 -1.12 9.23
CA LEU A 142 -1.81 -0.34 8.06
C LEU A 142 -2.84 0.74 8.42
N CYS A 143 -3.90 0.38 9.14
CA CYS A 143 -4.95 1.32 9.55
C CYS A 143 -4.40 2.42 10.47
N LEU A 144 -3.53 2.05 11.42
CA LEU A 144 -2.88 3.01 12.32
C LEU A 144 -1.98 4.00 11.58
N GLU A 145 -1.19 3.55 10.60
CA GLU A 145 -0.36 4.44 9.80
C GLU A 145 -1.19 5.38 8.91
N VAL A 146 -2.31 4.91 8.41
CA VAL A 146 -3.26 5.71 7.61
C VAL A 146 -3.82 6.86 8.43
N GLU A 147 -4.24 6.59 9.67
CA GLU A 147 -4.70 7.61 10.60
C GLU A 147 -3.56 8.55 11.02
N ARG A 148 -2.43 7.99 11.45
CA ARG A 148 -1.26 8.74 11.94
C ARG A 148 -0.71 9.72 10.90
N LEU A 149 -0.72 9.32 9.62
CA LEU A 149 -0.24 10.16 8.52
C LEU A 149 -1.32 11.08 7.96
N GLY A 150 -2.56 11.00 8.42
CA GLY A 150 -3.70 11.79 7.94
C GLY A 150 -3.93 11.60 6.44
N LEU A 151 -4.04 10.35 6.01
CA LEU A 151 -4.24 10.01 4.59
C LEU A 151 -5.70 10.17 4.20
N SER A 152 -5.93 10.67 2.99
CA SER A 152 -7.27 11.00 2.49
C SER A 152 -8.00 9.79 1.90
N ALA A 153 -7.24 8.79 1.42
CA ALA A 153 -7.76 7.52 0.93
C ALA A 153 -6.64 6.46 0.91
N VAL A 154 -7.02 5.19 0.91
CA VAL A 154 -6.13 4.04 0.76
C VAL A 154 -6.50 3.26 -0.48
N ILE A 155 -5.53 2.97 -1.34
CA ILE A 155 -5.68 2.08 -2.50
C ILE A 155 -4.89 0.82 -2.23
N MET A 156 -5.47 -0.35 -2.51
CA MET A 156 -4.79 -1.62 -2.29
C MET A 156 -5.27 -2.71 -3.24
N GLY A 157 -4.45 -3.76 -3.39
CA GLY A 157 -4.87 -4.97 -4.06
C GLY A 157 -5.99 -5.69 -3.31
N SER A 158 -6.86 -6.38 -4.05
CA SER A 158 -7.91 -7.24 -3.47
C SER A 158 -7.38 -8.47 -2.73
N ARG A 159 -6.16 -8.89 -3.08
CA ARG A 159 -5.42 -9.98 -2.47
C ARG A 159 -3.96 -9.56 -2.38
N GLY A 160 -3.21 -10.27 -1.55
CA GLY A 160 -1.79 -10.02 -1.36
C GLY A 160 -0.92 -11.25 -1.58
N PHE A 161 0.34 -11.11 -1.21
CA PHE A 161 1.37 -12.15 -1.27
C PHE A 161 0.91 -13.45 -0.57
N GLY A 162 1.12 -14.58 -1.24
CA GLY A 162 0.73 -15.91 -0.73
C GLY A 162 -0.73 -16.30 -0.94
N ALA A 163 -1.58 -15.42 -1.50
CA ALA A 163 -2.95 -15.78 -1.82
C ALA A 163 -3.02 -16.71 -3.05
N SER A 164 -3.56 -17.93 -2.90
CA SER A 164 -3.79 -18.82 -4.05
C SER A 164 -4.79 -18.21 -5.03
N ARG A 165 -4.36 -18.07 -6.28
CA ARG A 165 -5.18 -17.56 -7.40
C ARG A 165 -6.29 -18.54 -7.81
N ARG A 166 -6.23 -19.80 -7.38
CA ARG A 166 -7.03 -20.90 -7.96
C ARG A 166 -8.39 -21.18 -7.32
N SER A 167 -8.71 -20.69 -6.12
CA SER A 167 -9.87 -21.24 -5.36
C SER A 167 -10.74 -20.26 -4.57
N ASN A 168 -10.67 -18.95 -4.81
CA ASN A 168 -11.37 -18.00 -3.94
C ASN A 168 -11.96 -16.80 -4.71
N LYS A 169 -12.66 -17.10 -5.81
CA LYS A 169 -13.30 -16.11 -6.69
C LYS A 169 -14.29 -15.27 -5.87
N GLY A 170 -14.02 -13.98 -5.75
CA GLY A 170 -14.91 -13.00 -5.11
C GLY A 170 -14.55 -12.57 -3.69
N ARG A 171 -13.73 -13.32 -2.94
CA ARG A 171 -13.42 -12.97 -1.54
C ARG A 171 -12.19 -12.06 -1.42
N LEU A 172 -12.24 -11.06 -0.55
CA LEU A 172 -11.09 -10.21 -0.24
C LEU A 172 -10.01 -11.00 0.53
N GLY A 173 -8.75 -10.56 0.40
CA GLY A 173 -7.66 -10.98 1.28
C GLY A 173 -7.85 -10.45 2.70
N SER A 174 -7.24 -11.07 3.70
CA SER A 174 -7.41 -10.71 5.11
C SER A 174 -7.06 -9.25 5.41
N VAL A 175 -5.98 -8.73 4.83
CA VAL A 175 -5.57 -7.33 5.03
C VAL A 175 -6.56 -6.38 4.36
N SER A 176 -6.92 -6.62 3.10
CA SER A 176 -7.86 -5.77 2.36
C SER A 176 -9.26 -5.78 2.97
N ASP A 177 -9.72 -6.95 3.40
CA ASP A 177 -10.99 -7.12 4.11
C ASP A 177 -11.00 -6.32 5.42
N TYR A 178 -9.94 -6.44 6.23
CA TYR A 178 -9.83 -5.68 7.46
C TYR A 178 -9.83 -4.17 7.22
N CYS A 179 -9.04 -3.68 6.25
CA CYS A 179 -8.95 -2.26 5.94
C CYS A 179 -10.29 -1.66 5.52
N VAL A 180 -11.07 -2.37 4.71
CA VAL A 180 -12.40 -1.92 4.27
C VAL A 180 -13.34 -1.68 5.47
N HIS A 181 -13.20 -2.44 6.55
CA HIS A 181 -14.05 -2.32 7.73
C HIS A 181 -13.50 -1.35 8.79
N HIS A 182 -12.17 -1.14 8.85
CA HIS A 182 -11.53 -0.45 9.99
C HIS A 182 -10.75 0.82 9.62
N CYS A 183 -10.46 1.06 8.34
CA CYS A 183 -9.77 2.30 7.95
C CYS A 183 -10.65 3.53 8.22
N VAL A 184 -10.02 4.57 8.75
CA VAL A 184 -10.67 5.87 9.01
C VAL A 184 -11.00 6.67 7.74
N CYS A 185 -10.50 6.24 6.58
CA CYS A 185 -10.68 6.91 5.30
C CYS A 185 -11.19 5.95 4.22
N PRO A 186 -11.72 6.44 3.08
CA PRO A 186 -12.15 5.60 1.97
C PRO A 186 -11.08 4.60 1.51
N VAL A 187 -11.49 3.35 1.29
CA VAL A 187 -10.64 2.27 0.79
C VAL A 187 -11.06 1.89 -0.62
N VAL A 188 -10.11 1.93 -1.56
CA VAL A 188 -10.28 1.50 -2.94
C VAL A 188 -9.59 0.17 -3.13
N VAL A 189 -10.38 -0.86 -3.41
CA VAL A 189 -9.86 -2.21 -3.64
C VAL A 189 -9.75 -2.50 -5.13
N VAL A 190 -8.52 -2.67 -5.60
CA VAL A 190 -8.21 -2.97 -7.01
C VAL A 190 -8.19 -4.48 -7.22
N ARG A 191 -9.01 -4.95 -8.16
CA ARG A 191 -9.01 -6.35 -8.59
C ARG A 191 -7.93 -6.57 -9.63
N PHE A 192 -7.09 -7.58 -9.42
CA PHE A 192 -6.12 -7.99 -10.42
C PHE A 192 -6.84 -8.82 -11.49
N PRO A 193 -6.61 -8.56 -12.78
CA PRO A 193 -7.29 -9.30 -13.85
C PRO A 193 -6.92 -10.78 -13.82
N ASP A 194 -7.92 -11.65 -13.88
CA ASP A 194 -7.71 -13.08 -14.06
C ASP A 194 -7.39 -13.36 -15.54
N GLU A 195 -6.51 -14.33 -15.83
CA GLU A 195 -6.14 -14.70 -17.22
C GLU A 195 -7.34 -15.15 -18.08
N LYS A 196 -8.51 -15.40 -17.47
CA LYS A 196 -9.77 -15.73 -18.17
C LYS A 196 -10.60 -14.51 -18.60
N ASP A 197 -10.34 -13.32 -18.05
CA ASP A 197 -11.14 -12.11 -18.29
C ASP A 197 -10.53 -11.17 -19.34
N GLY A 198 -9.59 -11.68 -20.16
CA GLY A 198 -8.81 -10.94 -21.16
C GLY A 198 -9.56 -10.43 -22.40
N ALA A 199 -10.81 -9.98 -22.26
CA ALA A 199 -11.59 -9.41 -23.38
C ALA A 199 -11.76 -7.88 -23.33
N VAL A 200 -11.36 -7.18 -22.26
CA VAL A 200 -11.55 -5.72 -22.12
C VAL A 200 -10.27 -5.00 -21.69
N ALA A 201 -9.17 -5.21 -22.41
CA ALA A 201 -8.01 -4.32 -22.36
C ALA A 201 -7.17 -4.43 -23.64
N ASN A 202 -7.77 -4.18 -24.82
CA ASN A 202 -7.04 -3.97 -26.06
C ASN A 202 -7.23 -2.53 -26.52
N VAL A 203 -6.31 -1.65 -26.15
CA VAL A 203 -6.03 -0.43 -26.91
C VAL A 203 -4.58 -0.50 -27.36
N SER A 204 -4.42 -0.52 -28.69
CA SER A 204 -3.15 -0.40 -29.44
C SER A 204 -2.39 -1.70 -29.72
N ARG A 205 -2.90 -2.48 -30.69
CA ARG A 205 -2.06 -3.08 -31.74
C ARG A 205 -2.93 -3.31 -32.98
N GLY A 206 -2.81 -2.39 -33.94
CA GLY A 206 -3.45 -2.51 -35.24
C GLY A 206 -2.82 -3.64 -36.05
N SER A 207 -3.63 -4.54 -36.56
CA SER A 207 -3.46 -5.19 -37.87
C SER A 207 -4.78 -5.84 -38.29
N ALA A 208 -4.97 -5.87 -39.61
CA ALA A 208 -6.25 -5.90 -40.32
C ALA A 208 -7.07 -7.20 -40.26
N LYS A 209 -8.40 -6.99 -40.44
CA LYS A 209 -9.43 -7.84 -41.06
C LYS A 209 -9.84 -9.16 -40.39
N ALA A 210 -11.11 -9.24 -39.98
CA ALA A 210 -12.17 -9.85 -40.80
C ALA A 210 -13.54 -9.41 -40.27
N VAL A 211 -14.45 -9.13 -41.20
CA VAL A 211 -15.85 -8.78 -40.98
C VAL A 211 -16.62 -10.08 -40.78
N ASP A 212 -17.38 -10.19 -39.69
CA ASP A 212 -18.65 -10.90 -39.75
C ASP A 212 -19.65 -10.27 -38.78
N LYS A 213 -20.86 -10.08 -39.32
CA LYS A 213 -22.05 -9.63 -38.60
C LYS A 213 -22.59 -10.84 -37.84
N ASP A 214 -22.98 -10.66 -36.58
CA ASP A 214 -24.30 -11.10 -36.16
C ASP A 214 -24.75 -10.43 -34.87
N ALA A 215 -26.05 -10.14 -34.86
CA ALA A 215 -26.80 -9.45 -33.83
C ALA A 215 -27.30 -10.41 -32.74
N SER A 216 -27.98 -9.85 -31.73
CA SER A 216 -28.66 -10.49 -30.59
C SER A 216 -27.72 -10.89 -29.45
N GLY A 217 -28.00 -10.66 -28.18
CA GLY A 217 -29.15 -10.13 -27.47
C GLY A 217 -28.83 -10.32 -25.98
N LEU A 218 -29.14 -9.34 -25.14
CA LEU A 218 -28.91 -9.45 -23.69
C LEU A 218 -29.76 -10.60 -23.12
N HIS A 219 -29.12 -11.58 -22.49
CA HIS A 219 -29.82 -12.62 -21.73
C HIS A 219 -30.21 -12.08 -20.34
N PRO A 220 -31.48 -12.23 -19.89
CA PRO A 220 -31.89 -11.79 -18.57
C PRO A 220 -31.45 -12.77 -17.47
N VAL A 221 -31.28 -12.21 -16.27
CA VAL A 221 -30.92 -12.87 -15.00
C VAL A 221 -32.06 -13.79 -14.53
N PRO A 222 -31.80 -15.03 -14.08
CA PRO A 222 -32.83 -15.85 -13.43
C PRO A 222 -33.13 -15.31 -12.02
N GLU A 223 -34.40 -15.06 -11.72
CA GLU A 223 -34.90 -14.76 -10.38
C GLU A 223 -34.96 -16.07 -9.56
N GLU A 224 -34.35 -16.09 -8.37
CA GLU A 224 -34.47 -17.21 -7.43
C GLU A 224 -35.77 -17.07 -6.63
N GLU A 225 -36.55 -18.16 -6.57
CA GLU A 225 -37.83 -18.24 -5.85
C GLU A 225 -37.61 -18.13 -4.33
N GLU A 226 -38.27 -17.15 -3.68
CA GLU A 226 -38.32 -17.08 -2.22
C GLU A 226 -39.20 -18.21 -1.66
N PRO A 227 -38.76 -18.95 -0.62
CA PRO A 227 -39.58 -19.96 0.02
C PRO A 227 -40.69 -19.32 0.86
N VAL A 228 -41.93 -19.53 0.43
CA VAL A 228 -43.16 -19.18 1.15
C VAL A 228 -43.28 -20.04 2.42
N PHE A 229 -43.12 -19.44 3.59
CA PHE A 229 -43.48 -20.07 4.87
C PHE A 229 -44.97 -19.85 5.16
N LEU A 230 -45.75 -20.92 5.13
CA LEU A 230 -47.17 -20.95 5.49
C LEU A 230 -47.34 -20.85 7.02
N ASP A 231 -48.10 -19.84 7.44
CA ASP A 231 -48.44 -19.55 8.83
C ASP A 231 -49.45 -20.57 9.38
N ALA A 232 -49.20 -21.09 10.58
CA ALA A 232 -50.04 -22.10 11.22
C ALA A 232 -51.21 -21.43 11.93
N SER A 233 -52.44 -21.69 11.49
CA SER A 233 -53.66 -21.24 12.19
C SER A 233 -54.42 -22.40 12.83
N ASP A 234 -54.76 -22.15 14.09
CA ASP A 234 -55.58 -22.84 15.08
C ASP A 234 -56.63 -23.86 14.62
N LYS A 235 -56.68 -24.99 15.34
CA LYS A 235 -57.87 -25.85 15.45
C LYS A 235 -58.46 -25.72 16.85
N ASN A 236 -59.60 -25.04 16.94
CA ASN A 236 -60.50 -25.11 18.08
C ASN A 236 -61.48 -26.29 17.90
N ALA A 237 -61.63 -27.14 18.90
CA ALA A 237 -62.80 -28.01 19.04
C ALA A 237 -63.08 -28.23 20.52
N GLY A 238 -64.13 -27.58 21.00
CA GLY A 238 -64.70 -27.79 22.33
C GLY A 238 -65.36 -29.16 22.44
N LEU A 239 -65.30 -29.72 23.65
CA LEU A 239 -66.10 -30.85 24.10
C LEU A 239 -67.05 -30.32 25.19
N GLY A 240 -68.34 -30.39 24.90
CA GLY A 240 -69.38 -30.61 25.90
C GLY A 240 -69.68 -32.10 25.96
#